data_AF-A0A915CZE0-F1
#
_entry.id   AF-A0A915CZE0-F1
#
_cell.length_a   1.000
_cell.length_b   1.000
_cell.length_c   1.000
_cell.angle_alpha   90.00
_cell.angle_beta   90.00
_cell.angle_gamma   90.00
#
_symmetry.space_group_name_H-M   'P 1'
#
loop_
_entity.id
_entity.type
_entity.pdbx_description
1 polymer ?
#
loop_
_entity_poly.entity_id
_entity_poly.type
_entity_poly.pdbx_seq_one_letter_code
_entity_poly.pdbx_strand_id
1 'polypeptide(L)'
;MANESDDKIEIDEFAQTTDYSTPAQKSVKEILEADNNDESLKKYKEQLLGNNTQSIPAEVDPNNPLNVILKRLAIIVDSKEMRSVDLPASNEYTLAIKEGCIYKIQLEFYVQREIITGLKYLHKVSRLGVGIDKEKYMLGSYGPKESAYVYLSPPEEAPSGMLSRGKYKIRSLVADDDGNRYLEWSWYIEIEKDW
;
A
#
# COMPACT_ATOMS: atom_id res chain seq x y z
N MET A 1 -24.11 17.10 10.87
CA MET A 1 -23.26 16.14 11.61
C MET A 1 -22.90 15.05 10.62
N ALA A 2 -21.68 15.05 10.10
CA ALA A 2 -21.21 13.94 9.28
C ALA A 2 -21.04 12.74 10.21
N ASN A 3 -21.65 11.62 9.86
CA ASN A 3 -21.57 10.38 10.64
C ASN A 3 -20.12 9.88 10.61
N GLU A 4 -19.50 9.72 11.79
CA GLU A 4 -18.17 9.10 11.93
C GLU A 4 -18.12 7.65 11.39
N SER A 5 -19.28 7.02 11.17
CA SER A 5 -19.39 5.68 10.58
C SER A 5 -19.09 5.61 9.08
N ASP A 6 -19.26 6.71 8.32
CA ASP A 6 -19.02 6.72 6.86
C ASP A 6 -17.53 6.88 6.49
N ASP A 7 -16.68 7.20 7.47
CA ASP A 7 -15.26 7.55 7.24
C ASP A 7 -14.31 6.35 7.39
N LYS A 8 -14.79 5.18 7.83
CA LYS A 8 -14.00 3.94 7.90
C LYS A 8 -13.93 3.23 6.55
N ILE A 9 -12.78 2.59 6.30
CA ILE A 9 -12.62 1.68 5.16
C ILE A 9 -12.98 0.26 5.61
N GLU A 10 -14.15 -0.21 5.20
CA GLU A 10 -14.54 -1.61 5.24
C GLU A 10 -13.98 -2.32 4.01
N ILE A 11 -13.20 -3.39 4.19
CA ILE A 11 -12.48 -4.08 3.10
C ILE A 11 -13.46 -4.68 2.08
N ASP A 12 -14.61 -5.18 2.56
CA ASP A 12 -15.64 -5.83 1.75
C ASP A 12 -16.29 -4.88 0.73
N GLU A 13 -16.26 -3.57 0.98
CA GLU A 13 -16.75 -2.58 0.01
C GLU A 13 -15.90 -2.51 -1.28
N PHE A 14 -14.70 -3.06 -1.24
CA PHE A 14 -13.75 -3.14 -2.35
C PHE A 14 -13.64 -4.56 -2.92
N ALA A 15 -14.43 -5.51 -2.42
CA ALA A 15 -14.48 -6.86 -2.94
C ALA A 15 -15.03 -6.83 -4.39
N GLN A 16 -14.35 -7.53 -5.28
CA GLN A 16 -14.88 -7.84 -6.61
C GLN A 16 -15.37 -9.28 -6.58
N THR A 17 -16.47 -9.58 -7.27
CA THR A 17 -16.91 -10.96 -7.46
C THR A 17 -15.91 -11.68 -8.35
N THR A 18 -15.01 -12.44 -7.74
CA THR A 18 -14.01 -13.25 -8.43
C THR A 18 -14.05 -14.66 -7.87
N ASP A 19 -13.73 -15.66 -8.70
CA ASP A 19 -13.60 -17.06 -8.26
C ASP A 19 -12.26 -17.33 -7.53
N TYR A 20 -11.49 -16.28 -7.21
CA TYR A 20 -10.24 -16.40 -6.49
C TYR A 20 -10.50 -16.81 -5.03
N SER A 21 -9.79 -17.84 -4.59
CA SER A 21 -9.75 -18.28 -3.20
C SER A 21 -8.37 -18.00 -2.62
N THR A 22 -8.32 -17.45 -1.41
CA THR A 22 -7.06 -17.16 -0.73
C THR A 22 -6.28 -18.46 -0.49
N PRO A 23 -4.94 -18.43 -0.68
CA PRO A 23 -4.12 -19.61 -0.45
C PRO A 23 -4.11 -19.98 1.04
N ALA A 24 -3.86 -21.25 1.35
CA ALA A 24 -3.67 -21.67 2.73
C ALA A 24 -2.42 -21.01 3.32
N GLN A 25 -2.53 -20.45 4.53
CA GLN A 25 -1.40 -19.87 5.23
C GLN A 25 -0.31 -20.92 5.48
N LYS A 26 0.92 -20.56 5.13
CA LYS A 26 2.13 -21.32 5.42
C LYS A 26 3.22 -20.34 5.82
N SER A 27 3.93 -20.67 6.89
CA SER A 27 5.07 -19.87 7.35
C SER A 27 6.23 -19.97 6.37
N VAL A 28 7.09 -18.97 6.37
CA VAL A 28 8.32 -18.99 5.57
C VAL A 28 9.19 -20.19 5.94
N LYS A 29 9.25 -20.53 7.23
CA LYS A 29 9.98 -21.70 7.71
C LYS A 29 9.44 -23.00 7.11
N GLU A 30 8.13 -23.23 7.13
CA GLU A 30 7.52 -24.42 6.52
C GLU A 30 7.76 -24.47 5.01
N ILE A 31 7.73 -23.31 4.34
CA ILE A 31 8.03 -23.22 2.90
C ILE A 31 9.48 -23.61 2.63
N LEU A 32 10.43 -23.17 3.46
CA LEU A 32 11.85 -23.52 3.31
C LEU A 32 12.12 -25.00 3.63
N GLU A 33 11.46 -25.56 4.64
CA GLU A 33 11.66 -26.96 5.07
C GLU A 33 11.00 -27.98 4.11
N ALA A 34 9.97 -27.56 3.38
CA ALA A 34 9.34 -28.40 2.38
C ALA A 34 10.31 -28.76 1.23
N ASP A 35 10.22 -29.98 0.71
CA ASP A 35 10.94 -30.42 -0.50
C ASP A 35 12.46 -30.22 -0.46
N ASN A 36 13.07 -30.33 0.73
CA ASN A 36 14.51 -30.18 0.97
C ASN A 36 15.41 -31.17 0.20
N ASN A 37 14.84 -32.14 -0.50
CA ASN A 37 15.59 -33.07 -1.35
C ASN A 37 15.61 -32.64 -2.83
N ASP A 38 14.88 -31.58 -3.19
CA ASP A 38 14.76 -31.08 -4.55
C ASP A 38 15.60 -29.80 -4.73
N GLU A 39 16.73 -29.94 -5.43
CA GLU A 39 17.66 -28.84 -5.72
C GLU A 39 17.04 -27.72 -6.57
N SER A 40 16.07 -28.04 -7.42
CA SER A 40 15.40 -27.03 -8.25
C SER A 40 14.47 -26.17 -7.42
N LEU A 41 13.72 -26.78 -6.50
CA LEU A 41 12.83 -26.06 -5.59
C LEU A 41 13.58 -25.24 -4.55
N LYS A 42 14.75 -25.70 -4.08
CA LYS A 42 15.63 -24.88 -3.23
C LYS A 42 16.04 -23.59 -3.94
N LYS A 43 16.60 -23.71 -5.14
CA LYS A 43 17.03 -22.55 -5.94
C LYS A 43 15.88 -21.59 -6.24
N TYR A 44 14.69 -22.14 -6.52
CA TYR A 44 13.49 -21.34 -6.74
C TYR A 44 13.10 -20.53 -5.49
N LYS A 45 13.12 -21.17 -4.30
CA LYS A 45 12.83 -20.49 -3.02
C LYS A 45 13.88 -19.43 -2.69
N GLU A 46 15.16 -19.71 -2.92
CA GLU A 46 16.26 -18.74 -2.76
C GLU A 46 16.09 -17.53 -3.67
N GLN A 47 15.68 -17.73 -4.93
CA GLN A 47 15.43 -16.63 -5.86
C GLN A 47 14.27 -15.72 -5.41
N LEU A 48 13.21 -16.29 -4.82
CA LEU A 48 12.04 -15.53 -4.37
C LEU A 48 12.22 -14.86 -3.01
N LEU A 49 12.87 -15.56 -2.07
CA LEU A 49 13.01 -15.12 -0.67
C LEU A 49 14.39 -14.51 -0.38
N GLY A 50 15.28 -14.51 -1.35
CA GLY A 50 16.65 -14.04 -1.24
C GLY A 50 17.63 -15.12 -0.79
N ASN A 51 18.90 -14.91 -1.13
CA ASN A 51 19.98 -15.88 -0.89
C ASN A 51 20.36 -16.02 0.60
N ASN A 52 19.84 -15.15 1.48
CA ASN A 52 20.07 -15.23 2.93
C ASN A 52 18.89 -15.90 3.64
N THR A 53 18.56 -17.13 3.26
CA THR A 53 17.57 -17.94 3.99
C THR A 53 17.95 -18.19 5.46
N GLN A 54 19.21 -17.94 5.85
CA GLN A 54 19.68 -17.98 7.25
C GLN A 54 19.33 -16.73 8.07
N SER A 55 19.05 -15.59 7.45
CA SER A 55 18.61 -14.36 8.13
C SER A 55 17.09 -14.15 8.00
N ILE A 56 16.36 -15.23 7.67
CA ILE A 56 14.91 -15.27 7.73
C ILE A 56 14.51 -15.78 9.13
N PRO A 57 13.63 -15.08 9.84
CA PRO A 57 12.86 -13.91 9.40
C PRO A 57 13.71 -12.63 9.31
N ALA A 58 13.63 -11.91 8.17
CA ALA A 58 14.16 -10.56 8.11
C ALA A 58 13.34 -9.69 9.08
N GLU A 59 13.99 -9.00 10.01
CA GLU A 59 13.35 -8.15 11.01
C GLU A 59 13.91 -6.73 10.90
N VAL A 60 13.08 -5.83 10.37
CA VAL A 60 13.46 -4.43 10.12
C VAL A 60 13.19 -3.59 11.38
N ASP A 61 12.10 -3.88 12.08
CA ASP A 61 11.75 -3.28 13.36
C ASP A 61 11.23 -4.38 14.31
N PRO A 62 12.10 -4.91 15.19
CA PRO A 62 11.75 -5.97 16.13
C PRO A 62 10.66 -5.56 17.14
N ASN A 63 10.49 -4.25 17.39
CA ASN A 63 9.47 -3.76 18.32
C ASN A 63 8.10 -3.57 17.64
N ASN A 64 8.06 -3.61 16.31
CA ASN A 64 6.83 -3.48 15.57
C ASN A 64 6.18 -4.87 15.36
N PRO A 65 5.01 -5.14 15.96
CA PRO A 65 4.33 -6.42 15.83
C PRO A 65 3.79 -6.67 14.42
N LEU A 66 3.66 -5.62 13.60
CA LEU A 66 3.12 -5.72 12.24
C LEU A 66 4.14 -6.26 11.25
N ASN A 67 3.66 -7.16 10.39
CA ASN A 67 4.46 -7.82 9.37
C ASN A 67 4.77 -6.90 8.18
N VAL A 68 3.88 -5.93 7.91
CA VAL A 68 4.10 -4.85 6.94
C VAL A 68 4.25 -3.53 7.67
N ILE A 69 5.28 -2.77 7.30
CA ILE A 69 5.53 -1.42 7.83
C ILE A 69 5.57 -0.45 6.67
N LEU A 70 4.50 0.33 6.50
CA LEU A 70 4.47 1.41 5.52
C LEU A 70 5.28 2.60 6.05
N LYS A 71 6.25 3.06 5.26
CA LYS A 71 7.22 4.09 5.68
C LYS A 71 7.08 5.39 4.93
N ARG A 72 6.63 5.36 3.67
CA ARG A 72 6.51 6.58 2.88
C ARG A 72 5.37 6.50 1.88
N LEU A 73 4.73 7.64 1.68
CA LEU A 73 3.86 7.91 0.54
C LEU A 73 4.43 9.10 -0.24
N ALA A 74 4.47 9.00 -1.56
CA ALA A 74 4.92 10.09 -2.42
C ALA A 74 4.05 10.24 -3.67
N ILE A 75 3.99 11.46 -4.19
CA ILE A 75 3.39 11.79 -5.48
C ILE A 75 4.51 11.93 -6.50
N ILE A 76 4.44 11.12 -7.55
CA ILE A 76 5.41 11.09 -8.64
C ILE A 76 4.79 11.70 -9.89
N VAL A 77 5.47 12.66 -10.52
CA VAL A 77 5.06 13.32 -11.77
C VAL A 77 6.27 13.36 -12.68
N ASP A 78 6.10 12.96 -13.94
CA ASP A 78 7.21 12.87 -14.91
C ASP A 78 8.44 12.11 -14.37
N SER A 79 8.18 11.01 -13.66
CA SER A 79 9.20 10.17 -13.01
C SER A 79 10.03 10.89 -11.93
N LYS A 80 9.55 12.03 -11.41
CA LYS A 80 10.15 12.77 -10.31
C LYS A 80 9.23 12.80 -9.11
N GLU A 81 9.81 12.64 -7.93
CA GLU A 81 9.10 12.88 -6.68
C GLU A 81 8.82 14.38 -6.52
N MET A 82 7.54 14.73 -6.43
CA MET A 82 7.10 16.12 -6.28
C MET A 82 6.86 16.48 -4.81
N ARG A 83 6.20 15.57 -4.09
CA ARG A 83 5.82 15.72 -2.69
C ARG A 83 5.81 14.35 -2.03
N SER A 84 6.15 14.29 -0.75
CA SER A 84 6.14 13.04 0.01
C SER A 84 5.88 13.27 1.48
N VAL A 85 5.58 12.18 2.18
CA VAL A 85 5.36 12.15 3.61
C VAL A 85 5.88 10.84 4.19
N ASP A 86 6.51 10.92 5.35
CA ASP A 86 6.89 9.74 6.12
C ASP A 86 5.70 9.23 6.93
N LEU A 87 5.58 7.91 7.02
CA LEU A 87 4.47 7.22 7.66
C LEU A 87 4.96 6.34 8.82
N PRO A 88 4.16 6.19 9.89
CA PRO A 88 2.91 6.90 10.15
C PRO A 88 3.14 8.39 10.45
N ALA A 89 2.33 9.28 9.86
CA ALA A 89 2.42 10.70 10.11
C ALA A 89 1.70 11.08 11.42
N SER A 90 2.27 11.98 12.22
CA SER A 90 1.68 12.41 13.48
C SER A 90 0.50 13.38 13.32
N ASN A 91 0.41 14.05 12.17
CA ASN A 91 -0.63 15.04 11.85
C ASN A 91 -1.21 14.78 10.46
N GLU A 92 -2.40 15.31 10.19
CA GLU A 92 -2.91 15.41 8.83
C GLU A 92 -1.97 16.26 7.96
N TYR A 93 -1.78 15.84 6.71
CA TYR A 93 -0.89 16.50 5.76
C TYR A 93 -1.59 16.70 4.42
N THR A 94 -1.10 17.67 3.64
CA THR A 94 -1.64 18.02 2.32
C THR A 94 -0.52 17.95 1.29
N LEU A 95 -0.76 17.24 0.19
CA LEU A 95 0.14 17.20 -0.97
C LEU A 95 -0.54 17.97 -2.12
N ALA A 96 0.00 19.14 -2.45
CA ALA A 96 -0.50 19.95 -3.56
C ALA A 96 -0.05 19.38 -4.91
N ILE A 97 -0.97 19.33 -5.87
CA ILE A 97 -0.72 18.92 -7.26
C ILE A 97 -1.35 19.89 -8.24
N LYS A 98 -0.73 20.03 -9.40
CA LYS A 98 -1.28 20.85 -10.49
C LYS A 98 -2.46 20.15 -11.16
N GLU A 99 -3.52 20.88 -11.43
CA GLU A 99 -4.68 20.40 -12.18
C GLU A 99 -4.27 19.85 -13.56
N GLY A 100 -4.90 18.76 -14.00
CA GLY A 100 -4.58 18.10 -15.27
C GLY A 100 -3.20 17.44 -15.34
N CYS A 101 -2.42 17.41 -14.24
CA CYS A 101 -1.17 16.67 -14.24
C CYS A 101 -1.42 15.16 -14.19
N ILE A 102 -0.58 14.40 -14.89
CA ILE A 102 -0.55 12.95 -14.74
C ILE A 102 0.40 12.62 -13.58
N TYR A 103 -0.13 11.97 -12.55
CA TYR A 103 0.63 11.59 -11.35
C TYR A 103 0.52 10.10 -11.06
N LYS A 104 1.41 9.60 -10.21
CA LYS A 104 1.36 8.27 -9.61
C LYS A 104 1.54 8.39 -8.11
N ILE A 105 0.90 7.51 -7.36
CA ILE A 105 1.18 7.30 -5.94
C ILE A 105 2.31 6.29 -5.83
N GLN A 106 3.34 6.64 -5.08
CA GLN A 106 4.41 5.72 -4.69
C GLN A 106 4.27 5.36 -3.22
N LEU A 107 4.31 4.07 -2.92
CA LEU A 107 4.34 3.55 -1.55
C LEU A 107 5.68 2.86 -1.29
N GLU A 108 6.33 3.20 -0.19
CA GLU A 108 7.54 2.54 0.28
C GLU A 108 7.24 1.82 1.60
N PHE A 109 7.45 0.51 1.62
CA PHE A 109 7.11 -0.33 2.76
C PHE A 109 8.11 -1.48 2.95
N TYR A 110 8.18 -1.98 4.18
CA TYR A 110 8.94 -3.17 4.53
C TYR A 110 8.00 -4.33 4.77
N VAL A 111 8.46 -5.52 4.41
CA VAL A 111 7.87 -6.78 4.85
C VAL A 111 8.91 -7.48 5.71
N GLN A 112 8.54 -7.81 6.93
CA GLN A 112 9.37 -8.54 7.88
C GLN A 112 8.69 -9.84 8.27
N ARG A 113 9.43 -10.78 8.85
CA ARG A 113 8.97 -12.08 9.35
C ARG A 113 8.34 -13.03 8.34
N GLU A 114 7.09 -12.81 7.94
CA GLU A 114 6.33 -13.74 7.11
C GLU A 114 6.09 -13.21 5.68
N ILE A 115 5.75 -14.10 4.76
CA ILE A 115 5.26 -13.71 3.43
C ILE A 115 3.88 -13.08 3.56
N ILE A 116 3.67 -11.98 2.85
CA ILE A 116 2.35 -11.36 2.70
C ILE A 116 1.78 -11.74 1.34
N THR A 117 0.53 -12.18 1.36
CA THR A 117 -0.21 -12.51 0.14
C THR A 117 -1.32 -11.49 -0.10
N GLY A 118 -1.43 -11.01 -1.34
CA GLY A 118 -2.50 -10.09 -1.72
C GLY A 118 -2.51 -8.76 -0.97
N LEU A 119 -1.32 -8.19 -0.70
CA LEU A 119 -1.21 -6.83 -0.17
C LEU A 119 -1.94 -5.86 -1.10
N LYS A 120 -2.76 -4.99 -0.54
CA LYS A 120 -3.59 -4.03 -1.27
C LYS A 120 -3.64 -2.69 -0.55
N TYR A 121 -3.72 -1.64 -1.36
CA TYR A 121 -3.93 -0.27 -0.93
C TYR A 121 -5.35 0.13 -1.33
N LEU A 122 -6.15 0.50 -0.35
CA LEU A 122 -7.52 0.95 -0.51
C LEU A 122 -7.57 2.44 -0.18
N HIS A 123 -8.25 3.22 -0.99
CA HIS A 123 -8.55 4.59 -0.61
C HIS A 123 -9.98 5.01 -0.94
N LYS A 124 -10.47 5.99 -0.18
CA LYS A 124 -11.74 6.69 -0.42
C LYS A 124 -11.43 8.18 -0.54
N VAL A 125 -11.95 8.82 -1.58
CA VAL A 125 -11.80 10.25 -1.82
C VAL A 125 -13.11 10.95 -1.48
N SER A 126 -13.04 12.00 -0.67
CA SER A 126 -14.17 12.86 -0.35
C SER A 126 -13.83 14.33 -0.55
N ARG A 127 -14.85 15.12 -0.90
CA ARG A 127 -14.76 16.56 -1.06
C ARG A 127 -15.96 17.21 -0.39
N LEU A 128 -15.69 18.20 0.47
CA LEU A 128 -16.74 18.89 1.26
C LEU A 128 -17.63 17.92 2.05
N GLY A 129 -17.05 16.82 2.55
CA GLY A 129 -17.77 15.79 3.31
C GLY A 129 -18.59 14.81 2.47
N VAL A 130 -18.56 14.93 1.14
CA VAL A 130 -19.23 14.02 0.21
C VAL A 130 -18.22 13.06 -0.39
N GLY A 131 -18.45 11.74 -0.29
CA GLY A 131 -17.64 10.74 -0.97
C GLY A 131 -17.82 10.84 -2.48
N ILE A 132 -16.73 10.94 -3.22
CA ILE A 132 -16.75 11.12 -4.68
C ILE A 132 -16.08 9.98 -5.44
N ASP A 133 -15.18 9.24 -4.79
CA ASP A 133 -14.46 8.14 -5.42
C ASP A 133 -13.94 7.12 -4.40
N LYS A 134 -13.68 5.90 -4.87
CA LYS A 134 -13.01 4.84 -4.12
C LYS A 134 -12.23 3.95 -5.09
N GLU A 135 -11.02 3.56 -4.68
CA GLU A 135 -10.14 2.76 -5.54
C GLU A 135 -9.40 1.68 -4.73
N LYS A 136 -9.12 0.56 -5.41
CA LYS A 136 -8.32 -0.55 -4.87
C LYS A 136 -7.14 -0.82 -5.78
N TYR A 137 -5.94 -0.69 -5.23
CA TYR A 137 -4.70 -1.05 -5.89
C TYR A 137 -4.18 -2.36 -5.30
N MET A 138 -4.07 -3.39 -6.14
CA MET A 138 -3.36 -4.63 -5.77
C MET A 138 -1.86 -4.37 -5.83
N LEU A 139 -1.19 -4.43 -4.67
CA LEU A 139 0.26 -4.29 -4.57
C LEU A 139 0.92 -5.63 -4.92
N GLY A 140 0.34 -6.75 -4.47
CA GLY A 140 0.80 -8.10 -4.77
C GLY A 140 1.27 -8.89 -3.54
N SER A 141 2.09 -9.91 -3.77
CA SER A 141 2.64 -10.76 -2.70
C SER A 141 4.13 -10.52 -2.52
N TYR A 142 4.59 -10.45 -1.28
CA TYR A 142 5.92 -10.00 -0.92
C TYR A 142 6.52 -10.88 0.17
N GLY A 143 7.76 -11.32 -0.03
CA GLY A 143 8.54 -12.00 1.00
C GLY A 143 9.25 -11.03 1.95
N PRO A 144 9.66 -11.48 3.13
CA PRO A 144 10.40 -10.65 4.08
C PRO A 144 11.81 -10.33 3.55
N LYS A 145 12.25 -9.07 3.66
CA LYS A 145 13.62 -8.65 3.32
C LYS A 145 14.03 -7.38 4.07
N GLU A 146 15.33 -7.13 4.19
CA GLU A 146 15.88 -5.96 4.90
C GLU A 146 15.70 -4.63 4.15
N SER A 147 15.55 -4.66 2.83
CA SER A 147 15.35 -3.46 2.01
C SER A 147 13.86 -3.14 1.84
N ALA A 148 13.54 -1.87 1.59
CA ALA A 148 12.18 -1.49 1.27
C ALA A 148 11.72 -2.08 -0.08
N TYR A 149 10.42 -2.35 -0.17
CA TYR A 149 9.71 -2.47 -1.43
C TYR A 149 9.18 -1.10 -1.84
N VAL A 150 9.14 -0.87 -3.15
CA VAL A 150 8.56 0.33 -3.75
C VAL A 150 7.47 -0.12 -4.71
N TYR A 151 6.26 0.38 -4.48
CA TYR A 151 5.13 0.23 -5.38
C TYR A 151 4.81 1.55 -6.06
N LEU A 152 4.47 1.52 -7.35
CA LEU A 152 3.95 2.65 -8.10
C LEU A 152 2.55 2.31 -8.61
N SER A 153 1.58 3.18 -8.33
CA SER A 153 0.24 3.04 -8.88
C SER A 153 0.24 3.21 -10.41
N PRO A 154 -0.83 2.77 -11.09
CA PRO A 154 -1.14 3.25 -12.43
C PRO A 154 -1.17 4.79 -12.48
N PRO A 155 -0.88 5.39 -13.64
CA PRO A 155 -0.99 6.83 -13.81
C PRO A 155 -2.44 7.29 -13.70
N GLU A 156 -2.65 8.39 -12.98
CA GLU A 156 -3.94 9.08 -12.80
C GLU A 156 -3.82 10.53 -13.27
N GLU A 157 -4.92 11.08 -13.79
CA GLU A 157 -4.98 12.49 -14.17
C GLU A 157 -5.72 13.29 -13.10
N ALA A 158 -5.07 14.32 -12.55
CA ALA A 158 -5.70 15.23 -11.60
C ALA A 158 -6.86 15.97 -12.29
N PRO A 159 -8.06 16.05 -11.69
CA PRO A 159 -9.18 16.74 -12.32
C PRO A 159 -8.86 18.22 -12.54
N SER A 160 -9.40 18.78 -13.63
CA SER A 160 -9.11 20.14 -14.06
C SER A 160 -10.33 21.04 -14.08
N GLY A 161 -10.07 22.35 -14.08
CA GLY A 161 -11.09 23.39 -14.15
C GLY A 161 -11.40 24.02 -12.79
N MET A 162 -11.92 25.25 -12.84
CA MET A 162 -12.16 26.08 -11.66
C MET A 162 -13.01 25.39 -10.58
N LEU A 163 -13.98 24.57 -10.99
CA LEU A 163 -14.84 23.83 -10.06
C LEU A 163 -14.16 22.62 -9.43
N SER A 164 -13.10 22.08 -10.02
CA SER A 164 -12.36 20.91 -9.53
C SER A 164 -11.22 21.28 -8.58
N ARG A 165 -10.77 22.53 -8.57
CA ARG A 165 -9.69 22.98 -7.68
C ARG A 165 -10.10 22.95 -6.20
N GLY A 166 -9.12 22.78 -5.33
CA GLY A 166 -9.27 22.76 -3.88
C GLY A 166 -8.90 21.44 -3.22
N LYS A 167 -9.31 21.28 -1.95
CA LYS A 167 -8.90 20.14 -1.11
C LYS A 167 -9.82 18.94 -1.23
N TYR A 168 -9.19 17.78 -1.35
CA TYR A 168 -9.79 16.46 -1.38
C TYR A 168 -9.23 15.68 -0.20
N LYS A 169 -10.09 15.17 0.67
CA LYS A 169 -9.69 14.29 1.76
C LYS A 169 -9.60 12.87 1.22
N ILE A 170 -8.47 12.21 1.48
CA ILE A 170 -8.22 10.83 1.12
C ILE A 170 -8.07 10.04 2.40
N ARG A 171 -8.98 9.08 2.61
CA ARG A 171 -8.81 8.03 3.62
C ARG A 171 -8.09 6.87 2.96
N SER A 172 -7.10 6.31 3.64
CA SER A 172 -6.19 5.31 3.09
C SER A 172 -6.03 4.14 4.04
N LEU A 173 -5.99 2.93 3.50
CA LEU A 173 -5.75 1.68 4.24
C LEU A 173 -4.82 0.77 3.43
N VAL A 174 -3.78 0.25 4.09
CA VAL A 174 -3.03 -0.92 3.60
C VAL A 174 -3.50 -2.15 4.36
N ALA A 175 -3.92 -3.16 3.61
CA ALA A 175 -4.44 -4.42 4.12
C ALA A 175 -4.03 -5.60 3.22
N ASP A 176 -4.30 -6.83 3.60
CA ASP A 176 -4.04 -8.03 2.78
C ASP A 176 -5.28 -8.91 2.59
N ASP A 177 -5.09 -10.06 1.93
CA ASP A 177 -6.15 -11.02 1.64
C ASP A 177 -6.61 -11.82 2.86
N ASP A 178 -5.80 -11.88 3.91
CA ASP A 178 -6.17 -12.48 5.20
C ASP A 178 -6.98 -11.51 6.09
N GLY A 179 -7.23 -10.29 5.61
CA GLY A 179 -7.99 -9.26 6.33
C GLY A 179 -7.15 -8.49 7.35
N ASN A 180 -5.83 -8.69 7.39
CA ASN A 180 -4.95 -7.93 8.26
C ASN A 180 -4.93 -6.46 7.81
N ARG A 181 -4.94 -5.55 8.79
CA ARG A 181 -4.86 -4.09 8.58
C ARG A 181 -3.52 -3.59 9.09
N TYR A 182 -2.73 -2.98 8.23
CA TYR A 182 -1.35 -2.59 8.54
C TYR A 182 -1.22 -1.11 8.88
N LEU A 183 -1.83 -0.24 8.08
CA LEU A 183 -1.90 1.19 8.39
C LEU A 183 -3.16 1.79 7.80
N GLU A 184 -3.89 2.54 8.62
CA GLU A 184 -5.02 3.36 8.18
C GLU A 184 -4.77 4.82 8.56
N TRP A 185 -4.89 5.74 7.60
CA TRP A 185 -4.63 7.16 7.82
C TRP A 185 -5.49 8.05 6.91
N SER A 186 -5.55 9.33 7.25
CA SER A 186 -6.17 10.37 6.43
C SER A 186 -5.14 11.38 5.98
N TRP A 187 -5.31 11.92 4.79
CA TRP A 187 -4.48 12.99 4.23
C TRP A 187 -5.27 13.76 3.17
N TYR A 188 -4.68 14.80 2.60
CA TYR A 188 -5.32 15.61 1.58
C TYR A 188 -4.47 15.71 0.32
N ILE A 189 -5.14 15.69 -0.82
CA ILE A 189 -4.62 16.27 -2.05
C ILE A 189 -5.25 17.66 -2.22
N GLU A 190 -4.44 18.65 -2.57
CA GLU A 190 -4.90 19.98 -2.95
C GLU A 190 -4.63 20.20 -4.43
N ILE A 191 -5.70 20.43 -5.20
CA ILE A 191 -5.61 20.64 -6.64
C ILE A 191 -5.54 22.13 -6.92
N GLU A 192 -4.42 22.55 -7.49
CA GLU A 192 -4.08 23.94 -7.76
C GLU A 192 -3.95 24.20 -9.27
N LYS A 193 -4.05 25.47 -9.67
CA LYS A 193 -3.89 25.86 -11.07
C LYS A 193 -2.44 25.67 -11.56
N ASP A 194 -1.50 25.93 -10.66
CA ASP A 194 -0.06 25.91 -10.88
C ASP A 194 0.61 25.10 -9.74
N TRP A 195 1.92 24.86 -9.84
CA TRP A 195 2.69 24.04 -8.88
C TRP A 195 3.15 24.79 -7.62
#